data_AF-A0A7V4T5Q7-F1
#
_entry.id   AF-A0A7V4T5Q7-F1
#
_cell.length_a   1.000
_cell.length_b   1.000
_cell.length_c   1.000
_cell.angle_alpha   90.00
_cell.angle_beta   90.00
_cell.angle_gamma   90.00
#
_symmetry.space_group_name_H-M   'P 1'
#
loop_
_entity.id
_entity.type
_entity.pdbx_description
1 polymer ?
#
loop_
_entity_poly.entity_id
_entity_poly.type
_entity_poly.pdbx_seq_one_letter_code
_entity_poly.pdbx_strand_id
1 'polypeptide(L)'
;MFVKHICKKITEPENFSRWKKRNKGAGWGGFFKTSEHGELRKCLVEEQLEMCCYCEVMISPEDSHIEHLRPKGIPLYRKDMFLYENLLASCNKKDSCGRLKGRWYEAEMVSPLDENCEKRLTEKALSGTEKCTHIPTLLIIN
;
A
#
# COMPACT_ATOMS: atom_id res chain seq x y z
N MET A 1 -1.21 3.92 17.88
CA MET A 1 -0.56 3.95 16.56
C MET A 1 -1.47 4.76 15.65
N PHE A 2 -0.98 5.88 15.11
CA PHE A 2 -1.74 6.68 14.16
C PHE A 2 -1.34 6.22 12.76
N VAL A 3 -2.23 6.31 11.78
CA VAL A 3 -1.90 6.16 10.36
C VAL A 3 -2.43 7.40 9.69
N LYS A 4 -1.52 8.23 9.19
CA LYS A 4 -1.79 9.47 8.52
C LYS A 4 -2.47 9.20 7.20
N HIS A 5 -3.44 10.05 6.90
CA HIS A 5 -4.11 9.99 5.61
C HIS A 5 -3.12 10.23 4.47
N ILE A 6 -3.03 9.25 3.55
CA ILE A 6 -2.27 9.34 2.32
C ILE A 6 -3.16 9.93 1.24
N CYS A 7 -2.87 11.16 0.88
CA CYS A 7 -3.56 11.83 -0.21
C CYS A 7 -2.77 11.65 -1.51
N LYS A 8 -3.41 11.04 -2.53
CA LYS A 8 -2.88 10.88 -3.90
C LYS A 8 -2.83 12.22 -4.64
N LYS A 9 -2.00 13.14 -4.17
CA LYS A 9 -1.89 14.50 -4.71
C LYS A 9 -1.02 14.55 -5.96
N ILE A 10 -0.11 13.58 -6.11
CA ILE A 10 0.73 13.50 -7.30
C ILE A 10 -0.05 12.72 -8.35
N THR A 11 -0.09 13.27 -9.57
CA THR A 11 -0.63 12.53 -10.71
C THR A 11 0.23 11.30 -10.97
N GLU A 12 -0.38 10.22 -11.45
CA GLU A 12 0.36 9.02 -11.84
C GLU A 12 1.64 9.36 -12.63
N PRO A 13 2.82 8.85 -12.21
CA PRO A 13 4.08 9.14 -12.88
C PRO A 13 4.06 8.79 -14.37
N GLU A 14 4.55 9.70 -15.23
CA GLU A 14 4.44 9.57 -16.69
C GLU A 14 5.16 8.32 -17.23
N ASN A 15 6.33 7.99 -16.68
CA ASN A 15 7.07 6.76 -16.94
C ASN A 15 6.20 5.49 -16.71
N PHE A 16 5.47 5.44 -15.59
CA PHE A 16 4.57 4.33 -15.30
C PHE A 16 3.40 4.28 -16.28
N SER A 17 2.80 5.42 -16.58
CA SER A 17 1.76 5.56 -17.60
C SER A 17 2.21 5.09 -18.99
N ARG A 18 3.41 5.49 -19.43
CA ARG A 18 4.02 5.06 -20.70
C ARG A 18 4.32 3.57 -20.70
N TRP A 19 4.84 3.03 -19.59
CA TRP A 19 5.11 1.60 -19.45
C TRP A 19 3.82 0.77 -19.60
N LYS A 20 2.72 1.16 -18.94
CA LYS A 20 1.40 0.48 -19.07
C LYS A 20 0.90 0.47 -20.50
N LYS A 21 1.03 1.59 -21.23
CA LYS A 21 0.61 1.71 -22.63
C LYS A 21 1.41 0.81 -23.57
N ARG A 22 2.72 0.70 -23.35
CA ARG A 22 3.64 -0.13 -24.15
C ARG A 22 3.51 -1.63 -23.86
N ASN A 23 3.18 -1.99 -22.62
CA ASN A 23 3.21 -3.38 -22.12
C ASN A 23 1.80 -3.90 -21.81
N LYS A 24 0.85 -3.73 -22.73
CA LYS A 24 -0.52 -4.23 -22.56
C LYS A 24 -0.49 -5.75 -22.35
N GLY A 25 -1.16 -6.22 -21.30
CA GLY A 25 -1.22 -7.65 -20.94
C GLY A 25 -0.02 -8.16 -20.14
N ALA A 26 1.00 -7.34 -19.87
CA ALA A 26 2.10 -7.72 -18.99
C ALA A 26 1.62 -7.95 -17.55
N GLY A 27 2.19 -8.96 -16.89
CA GLY A 27 1.97 -9.21 -15.46
C GLY A 27 2.93 -8.44 -14.56
N TRP A 28 2.60 -8.38 -13.26
CA TRP A 28 3.43 -7.69 -12.26
C TRP A 28 4.88 -8.20 -12.23
N GLY A 29 5.11 -9.50 -12.39
CA GLY A 29 6.46 -10.07 -12.38
C GLY A 29 7.37 -9.59 -13.52
N GLY A 30 6.77 -9.19 -14.65
CA GLY A 30 7.49 -8.54 -15.75
C GLY A 30 7.82 -7.09 -15.40
N PHE A 31 6.85 -6.37 -14.84
CA PHE A 31 7.03 -4.98 -14.39
C PHE A 31 8.09 -4.84 -13.29
N PHE A 32 8.08 -5.74 -12.30
CA PHE A 32 8.96 -5.71 -11.13
C PHE A 32 10.45 -5.61 -11.48
N LYS A 33 10.84 -6.12 -12.65
CA LYS A 33 12.23 -6.16 -13.13
C LYS A 33 12.67 -4.94 -13.93
N THR A 34 11.81 -3.92 -14.04
CA THR A 34 12.03 -2.74 -14.88
C THR A 34 12.52 -1.54 -14.08
N SER A 35 13.19 -0.59 -14.75
CA SER A 35 13.56 0.69 -14.13
C SER A 35 12.31 1.51 -13.75
N GLU A 36 11.24 1.44 -14.54
CA GLU A 36 9.98 2.13 -14.28
C GLU A 36 9.32 1.66 -12.96
N HIS A 37 9.52 0.40 -12.56
CA HIS A 37 9.11 -0.07 -11.24
C HIS A 37 9.90 0.59 -10.11
N GLY A 38 11.22 0.75 -10.27
CA GLY A 38 12.07 1.45 -9.30
C GLY A 38 11.69 2.93 -9.17
N GLU A 39 11.46 3.60 -10.30
CA GLU A 39 11.01 4.99 -10.35
C GLU A 39 9.62 5.17 -9.74
N LEU A 40 8.66 4.27 -10.04
CA LEU A 40 7.34 4.28 -9.40
C LEU A 40 7.45 4.13 -7.88
N ARG A 41 8.29 3.22 -7.39
CA ARG A 41 8.51 3.05 -5.96
C ARG A 41 9.05 4.34 -5.32
N LYS A 42 10.01 5.00 -5.97
CA LYS A 42 10.54 6.30 -5.48
C LYS A 42 9.43 7.35 -5.40
N CYS A 43 8.62 7.50 -6.43
CA CYS A 43 7.48 8.44 -6.42
C CYS A 43 6.48 8.14 -5.30
N LEU A 44 6.18 6.87 -5.03
CA LEU A 44 5.27 6.48 -3.94
C LEU A 44 5.85 6.79 -2.55
N VAL A 45 7.16 6.60 -2.35
CA VAL A 45 7.84 6.95 -1.10
C VAL A 45 7.80 8.47 -0.88
N GLU A 46 8.11 9.27 -1.92
CA GLU A 46 8.04 10.73 -1.87
C GLU A 46 6.62 11.24 -1.63
N GLU A 47 5.61 10.66 -2.31
CA GLU A 47 4.20 10.97 -2.11
C GLU A 47 3.75 10.74 -0.66
N GLN A 48 4.30 9.72 0.00
CA GLN A 48 3.98 9.34 1.37
C GLN A 48 4.88 10.01 2.42
N LEU A 49 5.67 11.02 2.04
CA LEU A 49 6.60 11.70 2.93
C LEU A 49 7.55 10.73 3.65
N GLU A 50 8.05 9.75 2.90
CA GLU A 50 9.00 8.73 3.39
C GLU A 50 8.44 7.84 4.51
N MET A 51 7.12 7.69 4.61
CA MET A 51 6.48 6.85 5.63
C MET A 51 5.82 5.62 5.02
N CYS A 52 5.96 4.48 5.70
CA CYS A 52 5.21 3.26 5.38
C CYS A 52 3.69 3.51 5.48
N CYS A 53 2.94 3.06 4.47
CA CYS A 53 1.48 3.25 4.40
C CYS A 53 0.67 2.58 5.51
N TYR A 54 1.29 1.72 6.31
CA TYR A 54 0.63 1.04 7.42
C TYR A 54 1.25 1.41 8.76
N CYS A 55 2.58 1.35 8.88
CA CYS A 55 3.24 1.52 10.19
C CYS A 55 3.83 2.91 10.45
N GLU A 56 3.78 3.80 9.47
CA GLU A 56 4.40 5.14 9.52
C GLU A 56 5.90 5.16 9.85
N VAL A 57 6.57 4.01 9.94
CA VAL A 57 8.02 4.02 10.08
C VAL A 57 8.62 4.65 8.84
N MET A 58 9.70 5.40 9.05
CA MET A 58 10.48 5.98 7.97
C MET A 58 11.00 4.86 7.04
N ILE A 59 10.89 5.11 5.74
CA ILE A 59 11.32 4.23 4.66
C ILE A 59 11.99 5.05 3.56
N SER A 60 12.92 4.43 2.85
CA SER A 60 13.53 4.91 1.63
C SER A 60 13.13 4.00 0.45
N PRO A 61 13.44 4.37 -0.80
CA PRO A 61 13.25 3.46 -1.93
C PRO A 61 13.97 2.12 -1.74
N GLU A 62 15.10 2.07 -1.05
CA GLU A 62 15.93 0.87 -0.88
C GLU A 62 15.33 -0.14 0.11
N ASP A 63 14.64 0.33 1.15
CA ASP A 63 14.05 -0.49 2.21
C ASP A 63 12.51 -0.55 2.17
N SER A 64 11.92 -0.22 1.02
CA SER A 64 10.49 -0.27 0.74
C SER A 64 10.11 -1.20 -0.41
N HIS A 65 8.83 -1.56 -0.46
CA HIS A 65 8.19 -2.25 -1.58
C HIS A 65 6.89 -1.57 -1.98
N ILE A 66 6.45 -1.81 -3.22
CA ILE A 66 5.15 -1.36 -3.69
C ILE A 66 4.07 -2.29 -3.16
N GLU A 67 3.24 -1.76 -2.29
CA GLU A 67 2.08 -2.40 -1.69
C GLU A 67 0.86 -2.24 -2.59
N HIS A 68 0.10 -3.33 -2.74
CA HIS A 68 -1.21 -3.33 -3.39
C HIS A 68 -2.28 -3.28 -2.30
N LEU A 69 -3.03 -2.18 -2.19
CA LEU A 69 -4.12 -2.08 -1.21
C LEU A 69 -5.13 -3.22 -1.44
N ARG A 70 -5.69 -3.27 -2.65
CA ARG A 70 -6.41 -4.44 -3.18
C ARG A 70 -5.42 -5.43 -3.80
N PRO A 71 -5.30 -6.65 -3.25
CA PRO A 71 -4.19 -7.56 -3.55
C PRO A 71 -4.29 -8.15 -4.97
N LYS A 72 -3.24 -7.92 -5.77
CA LYS A 72 -3.09 -8.46 -7.14
C LYS A 72 -3.18 -9.98 -7.26
N GLY A 73 -2.97 -10.71 -6.15
CA GLY A 73 -3.02 -12.18 -6.10
C GLY A 73 -4.44 -12.76 -6.02
N ILE A 74 -5.46 -11.91 -5.84
CA ILE A 74 -6.87 -12.30 -5.81
C ILE A 74 -7.49 -12.01 -7.18
N PRO A 75 -8.15 -12.99 -7.84
CA PRO A 75 -8.73 -12.81 -9.18
C PRO A 75 -9.65 -11.60 -9.32
N LEU A 76 -10.46 -11.32 -8.29
CA LEU A 76 -11.39 -10.19 -8.25
C LEU A 76 -10.69 -8.82 -8.43
N TYR A 77 -9.45 -8.69 -7.94
CA TYR A 77 -8.69 -7.45 -7.92
C TYR A 77 -7.58 -7.41 -8.98
N ARG A 78 -7.54 -8.39 -9.90
CA ARG A 78 -6.49 -8.45 -10.93
C ARG A 78 -6.45 -7.19 -11.81
N LYS A 79 -7.62 -6.60 -12.09
CA LYS A 79 -7.74 -5.34 -12.85
C LYS A 79 -7.13 -4.13 -12.11
N ASP A 80 -7.01 -4.21 -10.79
CA ASP A 80 -6.49 -3.13 -9.95
C ASP A 80 -4.95 -3.16 -9.81
N MET A 81 -4.29 -4.15 -10.41
CA MET A 81 -2.85 -4.40 -10.28
C MET A 81 -1.97 -3.21 -10.69
N PHE A 82 -2.44 -2.41 -11.66
CA PHE A 82 -1.72 -1.27 -12.22
C PHE A 82 -2.49 0.06 -12.11
N LEU A 83 -3.50 0.12 -11.24
CA LEU A 83 -4.17 1.37 -10.88
C LEU A 83 -3.30 2.09 -9.85
N TYR A 84 -2.84 3.31 -10.13
CA TYR A 84 -1.96 4.04 -9.24
C TYR A 84 -2.58 4.30 -7.86
N GLU A 85 -3.89 4.50 -7.83
CA GLU A 85 -4.71 4.66 -6.63
C GLU A 85 -4.75 3.40 -5.75
N ASN A 86 -4.32 2.25 -6.30
CA ASN A 86 -4.22 0.99 -5.58
C ASN A 86 -2.78 0.66 -5.13
N LEU A 87 -1.81 1.55 -5.43
CA LEU A 87 -0.38 1.34 -5.15
C LEU A 87 0.10 2.30 -4.07
N LEU A 88 0.81 1.75 -3.10
CA LEU A 88 1.36 2.47 -1.94
C LEU A 88 2.81 2.01 -1.70
N ALA A 89 3.57 2.74 -0.88
CA ALA A 89 4.86 2.28 -0.37
C ALA A 89 4.69 1.66 1.03
N SER A 90 5.22 0.46 1.23
CA SER A 90 5.29 -0.20 2.54
C SER A 90 6.74 -0.49 2.89
N CYS A 91 7.04 -0.57 4.20
CA CYS A 91 8.34 -1.04 4.67
C CYS A 91 8.62 -2.47 4.19
N ASN A 92 9.90 -2.82 4.04
CA ASN A 92 10.35 -4.12 3.52
C ASN A 92 11.22 -4.91 4.52
N LYS A 93 10.95 -4.77 5.82
CA LYS A 93 11.59 -5.56 6.89
C LYS A 93 11.14 -7.03 6.85
N LYS A 94 11.83 -7.93 7.57
CA LYS A 94 11.50 -9.38 7.60
C LYS A 94 10.03 -9.64 7.95
N ASP A 95 9.49 -8.87 8.90
CA ASP A 95 8.09 -8.88 9.31
C ASP A 95 7.38 -7.62 8.78
N SER A 96 7.57 -7.33 7.48
CA SER A 96 7.00 -6.14 6.86
C SER A 96 5.48 -6.16 6.86
N CYS A 97 4.91 -4.96 6.92
CA CYS A 97 3.46 -4.77 6.93
C CYS A 97 2.78 -5.41 5.71
N GLY A 98 3.36 -5.23 4.50
CA GLY A 98 2.85 -5.88 3.30
C GLY A 98 2.95 -7.40 3.31
N ARG A 99 3.99 -7.98 3.93
CA ARG A 99 4.12 -9.44 4.06
C ARG A 99 3.08 -10.00 5.05
N LEU A 100 2.88 -9.31 6.17
CA LEU A 100 1.85 -9.65 7.16
C LEU A 100 0.44 -9.53 6.56
N LYS A 101 0.17 -8.46 5.80
CA LYS A 101 -1.09 -8.29 5.08
C LYS A 101 -1.33 -9.38 4.04
N GLY A 102 -0.30 -9.75 3.29
CA GLY A 102 -0.38 -10.79 2.28
C GLY A 102 -1.48 -10.53 1.25
N ARG A 103 -2.52 -11.39 1.26
CA ARG A 103 -3.67 -11.29 0.35
C ARG A 103 -4.95 -10.81 1.04
N TRP A 104 -4.88 -10.39 2.30
CA TRP A 104 -6.05 -9.91 3.00
C TRP A 104 -6.43 -8.51 2.56
N TYR A 105 -7.73 -8.32 2.41
CA TYR A 105 -8.39 -7.08 2.08
C TYR A 105 -9.89 -7.24 2.36
N GLU A 106 -10.43 -6.30 3.12
CA GLU A 106 -11.86 -6.16 3.39
C GLU A 106 -12.27 -4.73 3.04
N ALA A 107 -13.45 -4.54 2.46
CA ALA A 107 -13.89 -3.20 2.05
C ALA A 107 -14.06 -2.26 3.27
N GLU A 108 -14.35 -2.85 4.44
CA GLU A 108 -14.61 -2.19 5.70
C GLU A 108 -13.33 -1.86 6.48
N MET A 109 -12.17 -2.36 6.03
CA MET A 109 -10.88 -2.05 6.66
C MET A 109 -10.66 -0.53 6.70
N VAL A 110 -9.91 -0.06 7.69
CA VAL A 110 -9.48 1.33 7.68
C VAL A 110 -8.37 1.47 6.65
N SER A 111 -8.70 2.06 5.50
CA SER A 111 -7.76 2.29 4.41
C SER A 111 -6.85 3.49 4.75
N PRO A 112 -5.53 3.46 4.47
CA PRO A 112 -4.68 4.64 4.63
C PRO A 112 -4.98 5.72 3.59
N LEU A 113 -5.80 5.42 2.57
CA LEU A 113 -6.35 6.38 1.60
C LEU A 113 -7.69 6.99 2.04
N ASP A 114 -8.23 6.58 3.19
CA ASP A 114 -9.44 7.19 3.76
C ASP A 114 -9.05 8.47 4.51
N GLU A 115 -9.69 9.58 4.18
CA GLU A 115 -9.46 10.87 4.85
C GLU A 115 -9.71 10.83 6.36
N ASN A 116 -10.53 9.88 6.82
CA ASN A 116 -10.87 9.67 8.22
C ASN A 116 -10.08 8.52 8.86
N CYS A 117 -9.02 7.99 8.21
CA CYS A 117 -8.29 6.82 8.70
C CYS A 117 -7.72 7.03 10.12
N GLU A 118 -7.16 8.21 10.39
CA GLU A 118 -6.62 8.59 11.71
C GLU A 118 -7.68 8.51 12.80
N LYS A 119 -8.86 9.10 12.52
CA LYS A 119 -9.99 9.13 13.45
C LYS A 119 -10.54 7.72 13.68
N ARG A 120 -10.80 6.96 12.61
CA ARG A 120 -11.35 5.60 12.68
C ARG A 120 -10.42 4.63 13.41
N LEU A 121 -9.11 4.77 13.25
CA LEU A 121 -8.12 3.99 14.00
C LEU A 121 -8.12 4.36 15.48
N THR A 122 -8.20 5.65 15.79
CA THR A 122 -8.27 6.14 17.18
C THR A 122 -9.55 5.65 17.87
N GLU A 123 -10.70 5.71 17.20
CA GLU A 123 -11.97 5.19 17.74
C GLU A 123 -11.92 3.68 17.99
N LYS A 124 -11.36 2.91 17.05
CA LYS A 124 -11.15 1.47 17.21
C LYS A 124 -10.20 1.13 18.37
N ALA A 125 -9.20 1.99 18.64
CA ALA A 125 -8.30 1.85 19.80
C ALA A 125 -9.07 1.87 21.12
N LEU A 126 -10.02 2.81 21.20
CA LEU A 126 -10.74 3.12 22.42
C LEU A 126 -11.90 2.15 22.69
N SER A 127 -12.40 1.47 21.66
CA SER A 127 -13.54 0.53 21.80
C SER A 127 -13.17 -0.87 22.32
N GLY A 128 -11.88 -1.19 22.54
CA GLY A 128 -11.42 -2.40 23.25
C GLY A 128 -11.83 -3.74 22.63
N THR A 129 -12.15 -3.79 21.33
CA THR A 129 -12.67 -4.99 20.66
C THR A 129 -11.61 -6.05 20.33
N GLU A 130 -10.75 -6.45 21.26
CA GLU A 130 -9.61 -7.39 21.07
C GLU A 130 -9.97 -8.79 20.56
N LYS A 131 -9.70 -9.05 19.25
CA LYS A 131 -8.99 -10.24 18.68
C LYS A 131 -9.28 -10.48 17.19
N CYS A 132 -8.25 -10.57 16.33
CA CYS A 132 -8.33 -11.33 15.06
C CYS A 132 -6.96 -11.84 14.59
N THR A 133 -6.52 -12.96 15.15
CA THR A 133 -5.13 -13.41 15.38
C THR A 133 -4.20 -13.65 14.20
N HIS A 134 -4.50 -13.33 12.94
CA HIS A 134 -3.60 -13.76 11.85
C HIS A 134 -3.19 -12.71 10.82
N ILE A 135 -3.73 -11.47 10.84
CA ILE A 135 -3.19 -10.30 10.12
C ILE A 135 -3.30 -8.98 10.96
N PRO A 136 -3.08 -8.93 12.30
CA PRO A 136 -3.62 -7.85 13.12
C PRO A 136 -2.53 -7.09 13.89
N THR A 137 -1.99 -6.00 13.38
CA THR A 137 -1.45 -4.96 14.30
C THR A 137 -1.29 -3.57 13.69
N LEU A 138 -1.63 -3.38 12.42
CA LEU A 138 -1.25 -2.17 11.71
C LEU A 138 -2.38 -1.39 11.05
N LEU A 139 -3.60 -1.92 11.02
CA LEU A 139 -4.79 -1.16 10.61
C LEU A 139 -6.07 -1.50 11.37
N ILE A 140 -6.02 -2.40 12.35
CA ILE A 140 -7.07 -2.57 13.37
C ILE A 140 -6.30 -2.90 14.64
N ILE A 141 -6.37 -2.01 15.63
CA ILE A 141 -5.88 -2.23 16.98
C ILE A 141 -6.63 -3.42 17.50
N ASN A 142 -5.85 -4.45 17.85
CA ASN A 142 -6.07 -5.60 18.73
C ASN A 142 -4.84 -6.50 18.64
#